data_AF-A0A7C4UP17-F1
#
_entry.id   AF-A0A7C4UP17-F1
#
_cell.length_a   1.000
_cell.length_b   1.000
_cell.length_c   1.000
_cell.angle_alpha   90.00
_cell.angle_beta   90.00
_cell.angle_gamma   90.00
#
_symmetry.space_group_name_H-M   'P 1'
#
loop_
_entity.id
_entity.type
_entity.pdbx_description
1 polymer ?
#
loop_
_entity_poly.entity_id
_entity_poly.type
_entity_poly.pdbx_seq_one_letter_code
_entity_poly.pdbx_strand_id
1 'polypeptide(L)'
;MPSDARKKNQPKEKQTQSAPTKTNIYENQPYYTQSGPTGILDVDITDALGKHWGGRIDLLELETEKRYRVDFPEGKGQKRVPVGNFRAYIFAYDNGVPVMVEIRDITVKENKETFLPVTLLEGTIGPLVLRDFDSDCDLAIDRAEIEAGTDPYNPLEVPGKKTIPIKDVVLSDKPGWYKGELCCFSKYSIGKESISELIKRAEKENLDFLAITDINTLKSIDDPEYHSNKLVLIPGMKWGNEKMGYALVYCPRTPLDTPSTIPEAQAECLRVQAQGGIFAIAHPCFPSGFWRWGLSYYNAIQVWCREWRAIPPLTLDKLDDWLKEKKRW
;
A
#
# COMPACT_ATOMS: atom_id res chain seq x y z
N MET A 1 -11.25 52.02 -47.91
CA MET A 1 -10.85 50.69 -48.43
C MET A 1 -9.31 50.67 -48.58
N PRO A 2 -8.65 49.54 -48.34
CA PRO A 2 -7.56 49.41 -47.34
C PRO A 2 -6.17 49.06 -47.90
N SER A 3 -5.12 49.20 -47.08
CA SER A 3 -3.97 48.26 -46.98
C SER A 3 -3.05 48.70 -45.80
N ASP A 4 -3.23 48.18 -44.59
CA ASP A 4 -2.57 46.98 -44.01
C ASP A 4 -1.02 47.04 -43.96
N ALA A 5 -0.48 47.39 -42.79
CA ALA A 5 0.88 47.04 -42.37
C ALA A 5 0.85 46.68 -40.87
N ARG A 6 0.66 45.39 -40.59
CA ARG A 6 0.61 44.82 -39.25
C ARG A 6 2.01 44.77 -38.63
N LYS A 7 2.20 45.48 -37.51
CA LYS A 7 3.27 45.18 -36.54
C LYS A 7 2.94 43.86 -35.85
N LYS A 8 3.80 42.85 -36.01
CA LYS A 8 3.76 41.60 -35.25
C LYS A 8 4.18 41.89 -33.80
N ASN A 9 3.24 41.87 -32.87
CA ASN A 9 3.53 41.70 -31.45
C ASN A 9 3.79 40.22 -31.18
N GLN A 10 5.00 39.89 -30.73
CA GLN A 10 5.31 38.58 -30.16
C GLN A 10 4.64 38.44 -28.78
N PRO A 11 4.02 37.30 -28.45
CA PRO A 11 3.54 37.04 -27.10
C PRO A 11 4.72 36.86 -26.15
N LYS A 12 4.70 37.56 -25.01
CA LYS A 12 5.62 37.29 -23.90
C LYS A 12 5.37 35.86 -23.40
N GLU A 13 6.39 35.01 -23.50
CA GLU A 13 6.42 33.71 -22.83
C GLU A 13 6.15 33.91 -21.34
N LYS A 14 5.00 33.39 -20.87
CA LYS A 14 4.81 33.11 -19.46
C LYS A 14 5.84 32.04 -19.11
N GLN A 15 6.79 32.39 -18.25
CA GLN A 15 7.65 31.42 -17.59
C GLN A 15 6.75 30.46 -16.81
N THR A 16 6.48 29.31 -17.39
CA THR A 16 5.95 28.15 -16.69
C THR A 16 6.97 27.82 -15.62
N GLN A 17 6.61 28.03 -14.35
CA GLN A 17 7.38 27.50 -13.23
C GLN A 17 7.48 25.99 -13.46
N SER A 18 8.70 25.52 -13.68
CA SER A 18 9.01 24.10 -13.77
C SER A 18 8.57 23.42 -12.48
N ALA A 19 7.65 22.45 -12.60
CA ALA A 19 7.28 21.56 -11.51
C ALA A 19 8.54 20.93 -10.90
N PRO A 20 8.61 20.74 -9.58
CA PRO A 20 9.74 20.03 -8.98
C PRO A 20 9.64 18.53 -9.34
N THR A 21 10.32 18.14 -10.42
CA THR A 21 10.41 16.75 -10.88
C THR A 21 11.42 15.96 -10.05
N LYS A 22 10.98 15.60 -8.84
CA LYS A 22 11.23 14.30 -8.21
C LYS A 22 9.98 13.96 -7.41
N THR A 23 9.09 13.17 -7.99
CA THR A 23 8.07 12.48 -7.22
C THR A 23 8.83 11.50 -6.33
N ASN A 24 9.05 11.89 -5.06
CA ASN A 24 9.69 11.03 -4.07
C ASN A 24 8.72 9.88 -3.76
N ILE A 25 8.83 8.87 -4.60
CA ILE A 25 8.07 7.64 -4.56
C ILE A 25 8.74 6.71 -3.56
N TYR A 26 7.96 6.08 -2.69
CA TYR A 26 8.48 5.05 -1.82
C TYR A 26 8.03 3.65 -2.23
N GLU A 27 8.95 2.69 -2.08
CA GLU A 27 8.66 1.26 -2.17
C GLU A 27 8.18 0.73 -0.81
N ASN A 28 7.82 -0.55 -0.70
CA ASN A 28 7.49 -1.21 0.58
C ASN A 28 8.75 -1.35 1.45
N GLN A 29 9.26 -0.20 1.90
CA GLN A 29 10.40 -0.07 2.77
C GLN A 29 9.91 -0.05 4.23
N PRO A 30 10.66 -0.70 5.14
CA PRO A 30 10.32 -0.66 6.55
C PRO A 30 10.43 0.77 7.09
N TYR A 31 9.58 1.11 8.06
CA TYR A 31 9.73 2.33 8.83
C TYR A 31 11.01 2.27 9.66
N TYR A 32 11.83 3.31 9.56
CA TYR A 32 13.04 3.46 10.36
C TYR A 32 12.69 3.88 11.78
N THR A 33 13.46 3.37 12.73
CA THR A 33 13.44 3.90 14.08
C THR A 33 14.17 5.23 14.13
N GLN A 34 13.75 6.09 15.05
CA GLN A 34 14.37 7.39 15.25
C GLN A 34 15.82 7.22 15.71
N SER A 35 16.74 7.88 15.03
CA SER A 35 18.17 7.89 15.37
C SER A 35 18.76 9.28 15.13
N GLY A 36 19.58 9.77 16.06
CA GLY A 36 20.26 11.05 15.93
C GLY A 36 19.47 12.26 16.48
N PRO A 37 19.82 13.49 16.07
CA PRO A 37 19.16 14.72 16.52
C PRO A 37 17.66 14.73 16.20
N THR A 38 16.87 15.31 17.11
CA THR A 38 15.40 15.38 16.96
C THR A 38 14.89 16.81 17.02
N GLY A 39 13.83 17.08 16.26
CA GLY A 39 12.94 18.22 16.44
C GLY A 39 11.60 17.76 17.02
N ILE A 40 10.64 18.69 17.08
CA ILE A 40 9.28 18.43 17.54
C ILE A 40 8.34 18.65 16.35
N LEU A 41 7.55 17.64 16.01
CA LEU A 41 6.41 17.75 15.10
C LEU A 41 5.15 17.96 15.94
N ASP A 42 4.51 19.11 15.77
CA ASP A 42 3.23 19.44 16.40
C ASP A 42 2.12 19.35 15.35
N VAL A 43 1.18 18.43 15.54
CA VAL A 43 0.12 18.11 14.59
C VAL A 43 -1.22 18.50 15.18
N ASP A 44 -2.08 19.07 14.33
CA ASP A 44 -3.49 19.34 14.65
C ASP A 44 -4.34 19.03 13.40
N ILE A 45 -4.97 17.85 13.37
CA ILE A 45 -5.90 17.40 12.33
C ILE A 45 -7.32 17.66 12.84
N THR A 46 -7.93 18.71 12.31
CA THR A 46 -9.24 19.19 12.76
C THR A 46 -10.14 19.43 11.56
N ASP A 47 -11.43 19.12 11.68
CA ASP A 47 -12.39 19.47 10.64
C ASP A 47 -12.90 20.91 10.75
N ALA A 48 -13.61 21.37 9.71
CA ALA A 48 -14.25 22.68 9.69
C ALA A 48 -15.24 22.94 10.84
N LEU A 49 -15.68 21.91 11.57
CA LEU A 49 -16.56 22.02 12.73
C LEU A 49 -15.80 22.02 14.07
N GLY A 50 -14.47 21.93 14.05
CA GLY A 50 -13.62 21.92 15.24
C GLY A 50 -13.46 20.55 15.90
N LYS A 51 -13.91 19.46 15.26
CA LYS A 51 -13.68 18.10 15.76
C LYS A 51 -12.31 17.61 15.31
N HIS A 52 -11.57 17.01 16.24
CA HIS A 52 -10.29 16.38 15.96
C HIS A 52 -10.46 15.00 15.32
N TRP A 53 -9.57 14.68 14.39
CA TRP A 53 -9.54 13.39 13.68
C TRP A 53 -8.23 12.67 13.97
N GLY A 54 -8.32 11.48 14.56
CA GLY A 54 -7.17 10.59 14.69
C GLY A 54 -6.47 10.39 13.35
N GLY A 55 -5.15 10.27 13.36
CA GLY A 55 -4.40 10.16 12.12
C GLY A 55 -2.97 9.63 12.27
N ARG A 56 -2.31 9.53 11.14
CA ARG A 56 -0.92 9.10 10.98
C ARG A 56 -0.20 10.04 10.02
N ILE A 57 1.05 10.33 10.32
CA ILE A 57 1.95 11.05 9.43
C ILE A 57 3.08 10.10 9.03
N ASP A 58 3.21 9.86 7.73
CA ASP A 58 4.37 9.15 7.17
C ASP A 58 5.32 10.19 6.57
N LEU A 59 6.51 10.29 7.14
CA LEU A 59 7.57 11.22 6.73
C LEU A 59 8.56 10.49 5.82
N LEU A 60 8.69 10.95 4.58
CA LEU A 60 9.71 10.49 3.64
C LEU A 60 10.81 11.54 3.54
N GLU A 61 12.00 11.20 4.02
CA GLU A 61 13.15 12.11 3.99
C GLU A 61 13.63 12.31 2.54
N LEU A 62 13.79 13.56 2.11
CA LEU A 62 13.91 13.90 0.69
C LEU A 62 15.26 13.52 0.05
N GLU A 63 16.31 13.28 0.84
CA GLU A 63 17.66 12.99 0.33
C GLU A 63 18.04 11.51 0.46
N THR A 64 17.61 10.87 1.53
CA THR A 64 17.95 9.51 1.96
C THR A 64 16.83 8.51 1.73
N GLU A 65 15.63 8.99 1.40
CA GLU A 65 14.41 8.20 1.17
C GLU A 65 13.97 7.37 2.39
N LYS A 66 14.52 7.66 3.57
CA LYS A 66 14.12 6.99 4.81
C LYS A 66 12.71 7.38 5.18
N ARG A 67 11.90 6.36 5.50
CA ARG A 67 10.52 6.53 5.98
C ARG A 67 10.44 6.47 7.49
N TYR A 68 9.66 7.38 8.07
CA TYR A 68 9.31 7.38 9.48
C TYR A 68 7.79 7.48 9.61
N ARG A 69 7.23 6.75 10.57
CA ARG A 69 5.80 6.79 10.89
C ARG A 69 5.60 7.43 12.25
N VAL A 70 4.59 8.30 12.35
CA VAL A 70 4.20 8.94 13.60
C VAL A 70 2.68 8.93 13.71
N ASP A 71 2.16 8.31 14.75
CA ASP A 71 0.72 8.20 15.00
C ASP A 71 0.24 9.27 15.98
N PHE A 72 -0.90 9.88 15.67
CA PHE A 72 -1.65 10.84 16.47
C PHE A 72 -3.10 10.36 16.62
N PRO A 73 -3.39 9.37 17.49
CA PRO A 73 -4.72 8.77 17.61
C PRO A 73 -5.84 9.76 17.97
N GLU A 74 -5.51 10.83 18.69
CA GLU A 74 -6.44 11.90 19.06
C GLU A 74 -6.48 13.04 18.02
N GLY A 75 -5.72 12.93 16.93
CA GLY A 75 -5.61 13.95 15.88
C GLY A 75 -4.77 15.15 16.24
N LYS A 76 -4.33 15.26 17.50
CA LYS A 76 -3.55 16.38 18.00
C LYS A 76 -2.40 15.96 18.89
N GLY A 77 -1.29 16.68 18.83
CA GLY A 77 -0.23 16.62 19.83
C GLY A 77 1.17 16.77 19.27
N GLN A 78 2.15 16.58 20.14
CA GLN A 78 3.57 16.76 19.84
C GLN A 78 4.34 15.44 19.91
N LYS A 79 5.19 15.19 18.91
CA LYS A 79 6.07 14.01 18.87
C LYS A 79 7.47 14.42 18.45
N ARG A 80 8.48 13.78 19.03
CA ARG A 80 9.85 13.91 18.53
C ARG A 80 9.99 13.17 17.22
N VAL A 81 10.67 13.77 16.25
CA VAL A 81 10.98 13.17 14.95
C VAL A 81 12.40 13.56 14.54
N PRO A 82 13.07 12.81 13.65
CA PRO A 82 14.41 13.16 13.18
C PRO A 82 14.45 14.54 12.52
N VAL A 83 15.59 15.20 12.64
CA VAL A 83 15.87 16.45 11.91
C VAL A 83 16.07 16.14 10.42
N GLY A 84 15.52 16.98 9.55
CA GLY A 84 15.62 16.78 8.10
C GLY A 84 14.58 17.55 7.30
N ASN A 85 14.63 17.37 5.98
CA ASN A 85 13.59 17.82 5.06
C ASN A 85 12.77 16.60 4.66
N PHE A 86 11.46 16.68 4.82
CA PHE A 86 10.56 15.55 4.62
C PHE A 86 9.42 15.93 3.70
N ARG A 87 8.97 14.97 2.91
CA ARG A 87 7.60 14.94 2.39
C ARG A 87 6.73 14.22 3.42
N ALA A 88 5.77 14.93 4.00
CA ALA A 88 4.79 14.37 4.92
C ALA A 88 3.54 13.93 4.16
N TYR A 89 3.25 12.64 4.21
CA TYR A 89 1.97 12.06 3.79
C TYR A 89 1.07 11.98 5.01
N ILE A 90 -0.06 12.69 4.97
CA ILE A 90 -0.93 12.90 6.12
C ILE A 90 -2.19 12.07 5.91
N PHE A 91 -2.46 11.18 6.87
CA PHE A 91 -3.61 10.31 6.85
C PHE A 91 -4.55 10.65 8.00
N ALA A 92 -5.84 10.79 7.71
CA ALA A 92 -6.89 10.83 8.72
C ALA A 92 -7.57 9.45 8.81
N TYR A 93 -8.02 9.08 10.00
CA TYR A 93 -8.67 7.81 10.24
C TYR A 93 -10.19 7.91 10.07
N ASP A 94 -10.70 7.26 9.02
CA ASP A 94 -12.13 6.98 8.87
C ASP A 94 -12.43 5.61 9.49
N ASN A 95 -13.01 5.60 10.70
CA ASN A 95 -13.25 4.37 11.48
C ASN A 95 -12.00 3.49 11.63
N GLY A 96 -10.84 4.14 11.77
CA GLY A 96 -9.52 3.50 11.88
C GLY A 96 -8.84 3.20 10.55
N VAL A 97 -9.54 3.27 9.41
CA VAL A 97 -8.94 3.13 8.07
C VAL A 97 -8.16 4.41 7.75
N PRO A 98 -6.85 4.35 7.48
CA PRO A 98 -6.10 5.52 7.04
C PRO A 98 -6.51 5.93 5.63
N VAL A 99 -6.91 7.18 5.47
CA VAL A 99 -7.18 7.82 4.17
C VAL A 99 -6.23 9.00 4.04
N MET A 100 -5.49 9.09 2.94
CA MET A 100 -4.58 10.20 2.67
C MET A 100 -5.38 11.46 2.37
N VAL A 101 -5.15 12.51 3.13
CA VAL A 101 -5.93 13.76 3.08
C VAL A 101 -5.13 14.97 2.63
N GLU A 102 -3.80 14.90 2.77
CA GLU A 102 -2.90 15.98 2.39
C GLU A 102 -1.46 15.46 2.27
N ILE A 103 -0.67 16.10 1.39
CA ILE A 103 0.77 15.91 1.28
C ILE A 103 1.45 17.26 1.42
N ARG A 104 2.46 17.35 2.30
CA ARG A 104 3.15 18.61 2.57
C ARG A 104 4.64 18.41 2.76
N ASP A 105 5.46 19.19 2.08
CA ASP A 105 6.90 19.23 2.35
C ASP A 105 7.16 20.09 3.61
N ILE A 106 7.91 19.54 4.58
CA ILE A 106 8.23 20.18 5.85
C ILE A 106 9.73 20.10 6.16
N THR A 107 10.22 21.05 6.95
CA THR A 107 11.59 21.03 7.49
C THR A 107 11.54 20.96 9.01
N VAL A 108 12.04 19.86 9.57
CA VAL A 108 12.20 19.68 11.01
C VAL A 108 13.59 20.13 11.41
N LYS A 109 13.68 21.08 12.35
CA LYS A 109 14.94 21.60 12.88
C LYS A 109 15.19 21.09 14.31
N GLU A 110 16.46 20.95 14.67
CA GLU A 110 16.86 20.44 15.98
C GLU A 110 16.26 21.28 17.13
N ASN A 111 15.61 20.60 18.08
CA ASN A 111 14.96 21.19 19.25
C ASN A 111 13.97 22.32 18.93
N LYS A 112 13.45 22.39 17.70
CA LYS A 112 12.42 23.34 17.30
C LYS A 112 11.11 22.64 16.99
N GLU A 113 10.04 23.35 17.25
CA GLU A 113 8.69 22.94 16.87
C GLU A 113 8.44 23.23 15.39
N THR A 114 7.85 22.24 14.72
CA THR A 114 7.37 22.30 13.35
C THR A 114 5.87 22.05 13.41
N PHE A 115 5.09 23.12 13.26
CA PHE A 115 3.63 23.03 13.33
C PHE A 115 3.06 22.59 11.99
N LEU A 116 2.23 21.54 12.01
CA LEU A 116 1.58 20.92 10.86
C LEU A 116 0.05 20.88 11.08
N PRO A 117 -0.65 22.01 10.89
CA PRO A 117 -2.10 22.04 10.96
C PRO A 117 -2.71 21.45 9.68
N VAL A 118 -3.78 20.69 9.83
CA VAL A 118 -4.58 20.11 8.74
C VAL A 118 -6.05 20.43 9.02
N THR A 119 -6.71 21.04 8.04
CA THR A 119 -8.14 21.36 8.12
C THR A 119 -8.91 20.50 7.14
N LEU A 120 -9.72 19.56 7.64
CA LEU A 120 -10.55 18.69 6.81
C LEU A 120 -11.87 19.39 6.47
N LEU A 121 -12.25 19.30 5.20
CA LEU A 121 -13.58 19.72 4.71
C LEU A 121 -14.42 18.50 4.34
N GLU A 122 -13.78 17.45 3.85
CA GLU A 122 -14.36 16.19 3.39
C GLU A 122 -14.86 15.34 4.55
N GLY A 123 -16.06 14.75 4.41
CA GLY A 123 -16.66 13.88 5.43
C GLY A 123 -17.08 14.59 6.72
N THR A 124 -17.20 15.92 6.70
CA THR A 124 -17.46 16.74 7.91
C THR A 124 -18.93 17.09 8.12
N ILE A 125 -19.70 17.20 7.03
CA ILE A 125 -21.10 17.62 7.06
C ILE A 125 -21.94 16.63 6.23
N GLY A 126 -23.12 16.29 6.75
CA GLY A 126 -24.09 15.45 6.05
C GLY A 126 -23.83 13.96 6.22
N PRO A 127 -24.38 13.11 5.34
CA PRO A 127 -24.28 11.66 5.46
C PRO A 127 -22.97 11.09 4.89
N LEU A 128 -22.19 11.90 4.17
CA LEU A 128 -20.97 11.45 3.51
C LEU A 128 -19.84 11.26 4.52
N VAL A 129 -19.08 10.19 4.36
CA VAL A 129 -17.85 9.90 5.12
C VAL A 129 -16.61 10.32 4.34
N LEU A 130 -15.44 10.30 4.98
CA LEU A 130 -14.19 10.76 4.34
C LEU A 130 -13.87 9.96 3.08
N ARG A 131 -14.11 8.65 3.10
CA ARG A 131 -13.93 7.76 1.96
C ARG A 131 -14.91 7.95 0.81
N ASP A 132 -16.00 8.71 0.97
CA ASP A 132 -16.89 9.04 -0.15
C ASP A 132 -16.28 10.10 -1.09
N PHE A 133 -15.13 10.68 -0.72
CA PHE A 133 -14.37 11.66 -1.48
C PHE A 133 -13.10 11.06 -2.12
N ASP A 134 -13.06 9.73 -2.22
CA ASP A 134 -12.04 8.91 -2.87
C ASP A 134 -12.75 8.16 -4.01
N SER A 135 -12.65 8.69 -5.22
CA SER A 135 -13.45 8.26 -6.38
C SER A 135 -13.02 6.90 -6.94
N ASP A 136 -11.75 6.54 -6.81
CA ASP A 136 -11.19 5.30 -7.35
C ASP A 136 -10.89 4.22 -6.30
N CYS A 137 -11.15 4.53 -5.02
CA CYS A 137 -11.02 3.66 -3.86
C CYS A 137 -9.57 3.24 -3.55
N ASP A 138 -8.60 4.08 -3.88
CA ASP A 138 -7.18 3.85 -3.60
C ASP A 138 -6.73 4.34 -2.20
N LEU A 139 -7.63 4.95 -1.44
CA LEU A 139 -7.45 5.53 -0.11
C LEU A 139 -6.65 6.84 -0.08
N ALA A 140 -6.63 7.58 -1.18
CA ALA A 140 -6.37 9.01 -1.21
C ALA A 140 -7.64 9.76 -1.61
N ILE A 141 -7.93 10.89 -0.98
CA ILE A 141 -9.06 11.72 -1.42
C ILE A 141 -8.69 12.47 -2.71
N ASP A 142 -9.66 12.66 -3.59
CA ASP A 142 -9.48 13.26 -4.91
C ASP A 142 -8.72 14.61 -4.86
N ARG A 143 -8.98 15.42 -3.83
CA ARG A 143 -8.29 16.70 -3.64
C ARG A 143 -6.79 16.52 -3.41
N ALA A 144 -6.41 15.58 -2.55
CA ALA A 144 -5.01 15.32 -2.22
C ALA A 144 -4.24 14.81 -3.45
N GLU A 145 -4.91 14.03 -4.30
CA GLU A 145 -4.37 13.55 -5.57
C GLU A 145 -4.17 14.66 -6.60
N ILE A 146 -5.19 15.51 -6.79
CA ILE A 146 -5.09 16.67 -7.69
C ILE A 146 -3.94 17.60 -7.26
N GLU A 147 -3.79 17.84 -5.95
CA GLU A 147 -2.69 18.63 -5.39
C GLU A 147 -1.32 17.94 -5.60
N ALA A 148 -1.27 16.61 -5.55
CA ALA A 148 -0.08 15.81 -5.83
C ALA A 148 0.27 15.67 -7.32
N GLY A 149 -0.69 15.96 -8.20
CA GLY A 149 -0.58 15.78 -9.64
C GLY A 149 -0.82 14.36 -10.12
N THR A 150 -1.60 13.56 -9.40
CA THR A 150 -2.06 12.22 -9.78
C THR A 150 -3.51 12.25 -10.28
N ASP A 151 -3.94 11.24 -11.04
CA ASP A 151 -5.30 11.15 -11.57
C ASP A 151 -6.27 10.51 -10.55
N PRO A 152 -7.27 11.26 -10.02
CA PRO A 152 -8.18 10.77 -8.98
C PRO A 152 -9.21 9.73 -9.44
N TYR A 153 -9.14 9.33 -10.70
CA TYR A 153 -9.97 8.27 -11.28
C TYR A 153 -9.14 7.04 -11.68
N ASN A 154 -7.87 7.00 -11.31
CA ASN A 154 -6.94 5.94 -11.66
C ASN A 154 -6.28 5.37 -10.40
N PRO A 155 -6.75 4.21 -9.89
CA PRO A 155 -6.32 3.69 -8.60
C PRO A 155 -4.86 3.21 -8.60
N LEU A 156 -4.19 3.27 -9.75
CA LEU A 156 -2.77 2.93 -9.90
C LEU A 156 -1.84 4.12 -9.61
N GLU A 157 -2.37 5.34 -9.54
CA GLU A 157 -1.63 6.59 -9.38
C GLU A 157 -1.62 7.14 -7.95
N VAL A 158 -1.77 6.27 -6.94
CA VAL A 158 -1.69 6.65 -5.52
C VAL A 158 -0.48 7.57 -5.23
N PRO A 159 -0.69 8.78 -4.67
CA PRO A 159 0.39 9.69 -4.38
C PRO A 159 1.53 9.08 -3.55
N GLY A 160 2.75 9.25 -4.05
CA GLY A 160 3.96 8.77 -3.38
C GLY A 160 4.21 7.27 -3.46
N LYS A 161 3.34 6.47 -4.08
CA LYS A 161 3.58 5.03 -4.30
C LYS A 161 4.02 4.76 -5.74
N LYS A 162 4.90 3.77 -5.90
CA LYS A 162 5.37 3.34 -7.22
C LYS A 162 4.29 2.48 -7.87
N THR A 163 3.93 2.76 -9.11
CA THR A 163 3.16 1.79 -9.89
C THR A 163 4.05 0.60 -10.24
N ILE A 164 3.58 -0.60 -9.93
CA ILE A 164 4.25 -1.86 -10.24
C ILE A 164 3.79 -2.29 -11.62
N PRO A 165 4.67 -2.31 -12.63
CA PRO A 165 4.30 -2.74 -13.97
C PRO A 165 4.04 -4.24 -13.98
N ILE A 166 2.89 -4.64 -14.51
CA ILE A 166 2.56 -6.03 -14.77
C ILE A 166 2.53 -6.25 -16.27
N LYS A 167 3.21 -7.30 -16.74
CA LYS A 167 3.15 -7.71 -18.14
C LYS A 167 1.87 -8.51 -18.34
N ASP A 168 0.98 -7.96 -19.15
CA ASP A 168 -0.23 -8.66 -19.59
C ASP A 168 0.13 -9.58 -20.76
N VAL A 169 0.23 -10.89 -20.51
CA VAL A 169 0.65 -11.89 -21.49
C VAL A 169 -0.43 -12.96 -21.61
N VAL A 170 -0.95 -13.12 -22.83
CA VAL A 170 -1.87 -14.19 -23.17
C VAL A 170 -1.09 -15.32 -23.84
N LEU A 171 -0.91 -16.44 -23.12
CA LEU A 171 -0.28 -17.65 -23.67
C LEU A 171 -1.30 -18.60 -24.32
N SER A 172 -2.54 -18.60 -23.82
CA SER A 172 -3.67 -19.36 -24.33
C SER A 172 -4.96 -18.62 -24.00
N ASP A 173 -5.84 -18.49 -24.99
CA ASP A 173 -7.17 -17.88 -24.87
C ASP A 173 -8.29 -18.93 -24.81
N LYS A 174 -7.94 -20.22 -24.78
CA LYS A 174 -8.90 -21.32 -24.81
C LYS A 174 -9.61 -21.47 -23.47
N PRO A 175 -10.92 -21.71 -23.44
CA PRO A 175 -11.61 -22.07 -22.20
C PRO A 175 -11.11 -23.43 -21.71
N GLY A 176 -10.84 -23.56 -20.41
CA GLY A 176 -10.34 -24.80 -19.83
C GLY A 176 -9.93 -24.68 -18.37
N TRP A 177 -9.51 -25.81 -17.82
CA TRP A 177 -8.87 -25.85 -16.51
C TRP A 177 -7.39 -25.54 -16.64
N TYR A 178 -6.96 -24.52 -15.93
CA TYR A 178 -5.56 -24.13 -15.82
C TYR A 178 -5.02 -24.58 -14.46
N LYS A 179 -3.88 -25.27 -14.47
CA LYS A 179 -3.20 -25.72 -13.25
C LYS A 179 -1.98 -24.84 -13.00
N GLY A 180 -1.74 -24.49 -11.75
CA GLY A 180 -0.58 -23.69 -11.41
C GLY A 180 -0.26 -23.72 -9.93
N GLU A 181 0.86 -23.10 -9.60
CA GLU A 181 1.32 -22.92 -8.23
C GLU A 181 1.12 -21.45 -7.84
N LEU A 182 0.44 -21.23 -6.72
CA LEU A 182 0.06 -19.90 -6.24
C LEU A 182 0.78 -19.51 -4.94
N CYS A 183 1.57 -20.40 -4.36
CA CYS A 183 2.24 -20.17 -3.09
C CYS A 183 3.60 -20.90 -3.04
N CYS A 184 4.60 -20.35 -3.72
CA CYS A 184 5.99 -20.77 -3.56
C CYS A 184 6.91 -19.63 -3.15
N PHE A 185 8.12 -19.96 -2.67
CA PHE A 185 9.10 -19.00 -2.16
C PHE A 185 10.43 -19.18 -2.88
N SER A 186 11.11 -18.08 -3.16
CA SER A 186 12.45 -18.07 -3.72
C SER A 186 13.50 -17.73 -2.64
N LYS A 187 14.77 -17.62 -3.06
CA LYS A 187 15.87 -17.11 -2.23
C LYS A 187 15.67 -15.67 -1.73
N TYR A 188 14.73 -14.91 -2.29
CA TYR A 188 14.41 -13.57 -1.78
C TYR A 188 13.64 -13.59 -0.46
N SER A 189 13.13 -14.74 -0.01
CA SER A 189 12.60 -14.92 1.33
C SER A 189 13.11 -16.22 1.98
N ILE A 190 12.24 -17.23 2.14
CA ILE A 190 12.51 -18.47 2.87
C ILE A 190 12.75 -19.68 1.94
N GLY A 191 12.66 -19.47 0.62
CA GLY A 191 12.90 -20.50 -0.37
C GLY A 191 14.38 -20.80 -0.57
N LYS A 192 14.66 -21.94 -1.21
CA LYS A 192 16.03 -22.39 -1.52
C LYS A 192 16.40 -22.23 -2.99
N GLU A 193 15.42 -22.14 -3.87
CA GLU A 193 15.59 -22.08 -5.32
C GLU A 193 15.67 -20.61 -5.78
N SER A 194 16.49 -20.37 -6.79
CA SER A 194 16.48 -19.13 -7.57
C SER A 194 15.22 -19.00 -8.41
N ILE A 195 14.95 -17.80 -8.94
CA ILE A 195 13.82 -17.55 -9.83
C ILE A 195 13.85 -18.46 -11.06
N SER A 196 15.02 -18.56 -11.72
CA SER A 196 15.24 -19.44 -12.89
C SER A 196 14.95 -20.91 -12.57
N GLU A 197 15.35 -21.40 -11.39
CA GLU A 197 15.09 -22.79 -10.96
C GLU A 197 13.60 -23.05 -10.72
N LEU A 198 12.89 -22.12 -10.05
CA LEU A 198 11.44 -22.21 -9.81
C LEU A 198 10.66 -22.24 -11.13
N ILE A 199 10.98 -21.33 -12.06
CA ILE A 199 10.33 -21.26 -13.38
C ILE A 199 10.59 -22.54 -14.17
N LYS A 200 11.84 -22.99 -14.27
CA LYS A 200 12.19 -24.24 -14.99
C LYS A 200 11.47 -25.45 -14.43
N ARG A 201 11.31 -25.54 -13.11
CA ARG A 201 10.56 -26.62 -12.47
C ARG A 201 9.07 -26.55 -12.81
N ALA A 202 8.47 -25.37 -12.71
CA ALA A 202 7.06 -25.17 -13.07
C ALA A 202 6.80 -25.51 -14.55
N GLU A 203 7.69 -25.10 -15.46
CA GLU A 203 7.61 -25.48 -16.88
C GLU A 203 7.74 -26.99 -17.08
N LYS A 204 8.66 -27.66 -16.37
CA LYS A 204 8.85 -29.12 -16.45
C LYS A 204 7.62 -29.89 -15.97
N GLU A 205 6.93 -29.39 -14.95
CA GLU A 205 5.66 -29.95 -14.45
C GLU A 205 4.45 -29.58 -15.33
N ASN A 206 4.68 -28.84 -16.42
CA ASN A 206 3.68 -28.33 -17.36
C ASN A 206 2.62 -27.47 -16.66
N LEU A 207 3.00 -26.65 -15.68
CA LEU A 207 2.10 -25.67 -15.08
C LEU A 207 1.77 -24.56 -16.10
N ASP A 208 0.56 -24.03 -16.01
CA ASP A 208 0.09 -22.93 -16.85
C ASP A 208 0.45 -21.55 -16.25
N PHE A 209 0.50 -21.47 -14.92
CA PHE A 209 0.88 -20.27 -14.20
C PHE A 209 1.68 -20.55 -12.92
N LEU A 210 2.46 -19.55 -12.50
CA LEU A 210 3.27 -19.57 -11.29
C LEU A 210 3.24 -18.20 -10.61
N ALA A 211 2.89 -18.18 -9.32
CA ALA A 211 3.09 -17.04 -8.44
C ALA A 211 4.23 -17.34 -7.45
N ILE A 212 5.30 -16.54 -7.53
CA ILE A 212 6.41 -16.57 -6.56
C ILE A 212 6.08 -15.56 -5.47
N THR A 213 5.60 -16.04 -4.33
CA THR A 213 5.02 -15.23 -3.25
C THR A 213 5.99 -15.06 -2.09
N ASP A 214 7.13 -14.42 -2.33
CA ASP A 214 8.11 -14.14 -1.27
C ASP A 214 7.50 -13.30 -0.13
N ILE A 215 7.96 -13.52 1.10
CA ILE A 215 7.34 -12.93 2.30
C ILE A 215 7.58 -11.42 2.35
N ASN A 216 6.50 -10.63 2.33
CA ASN A 216 6.50 -9.16 2.42
C ASN A 216 7.40 -8.45 1.40
N THR A 217 7.66 -9.07 0.24
CA THR A 217 8.55 -8.50 -0.77
C THR A 217 8.12 -8.94 -2.17
N LEU A 218 8.31 -8.04 -3.14
CA LEU A 218 8.13 -8.31 -4.57
C LEU A 218 9.46 -8.40 -5.32
N LYS A 219 10.61 -8.40 -4.63
CA LYS A 219 11.94 -8.43 -5.28
C LYS A 219 12.13 -9.55 -6.31
N SER A 220 11.36 -10.63 -6.22
CA SER A 220 11.34 -11.69 -7.23
C SER A 220 10.97 -11.19 -8.63
N ILE A 221 10.10 -10.17 -8.76
CA ILE A 221 9.65 -9.64 -10.06
C ILE A 221 10.71 -8.77 -10.74
N ASP A 222 11.65 -8.23 -9.95
CA ASP A 222 12.76 -7.40 -10.44
C ASP A 222 13.98 -8.26 -10.83
N ASP A 223 13.94 -9.57 -10.56
CA ASP A 223 15.00 -10.50 -10.95
C ASP A 223 15.04 -10.61 -12.49
N PRO A 224 16.22 -10.45 -13.13
CA PRO A 224 16.36 -10.56 -14.58
C PRO A 224 15.87 -11.89 -15.17
N GLU A 225 15.86 -12.96 -14.37
CA GLU A 225 15.38 -14.30 -14.76
C GLU A 225 13.86 -14.47 -14.55
N TYR A 226 13.13 -13.44 -14.09
CA TYR A 226 11.68 -13.44 -13.95
C TYR A 226 10.99 -13.27 -15.32
N HIS A 227 11.10 -14.30 -16.17
CA HIS A 227 10.43 -14.35 -17.46
C HIS A 227 10.19 -15.79 -17.92
N SER A 228 9.11 -16.00 -18.66
CA SER A 228 8.83 -17.24 -19.39
C SER A 228 7.96 -16.95 -20.60
N ASN A 229 8.14 -17.76 -21.66
CA ASN A 229 7.27 -17.76 -22.85
C ASN A 229 6.30 -18.96 -22.85
N LYS A 230 6.29 -19.76 -21.77
CA LYS A 230 5.51 -21.00 -21.63
C LYS A 230 4.60 -21.00 -20.40
N LEU A 231 4.92 -20.15 -19.42
CA LEU A 231 4.29 -20.09 -18.11
C LEU A 231 3.87 -18.64 -17.83
N VAL A 232 2.61 -18.43 -17.44
CA VAL A 232 2.17 -17.11 -16.97
C VAL A 232 2.78 -16.85 -15.60
N LEU A 233 3.62 -15.83 -15.50
CA LEU A 233 4.18 -15.40 -14.22
C LEU A 233 3.25 -14.37 -13.59
N ILE A 234 2.69 -14.72 -12.43
CA ILE A 234 1.79 -13.85 -11.67
C ILE A 234 2.64 -13.14 -10.60
N PRO A 235 2.78 -11.79 -10.68
CA PRO A 235 3.40 -11.02 -9.60
C PRO A 235 2.65 -11.27 -8.31
N GLY A 236 3.36 -11.55 -7.21
CA GLY A 236 2.69 -11.76 -5.94
C GLY A 236 3.64 -11.80 -4.76
N MET A 237 3.07 -11.67 -3.56
CA MET A 237 3.80 -11.76 -2.30
C MET A 237 2.96 -12.51 -1.27
N LYS A 238 3.62 -13.08 -0.27
CA LYS A 238 2.95 -13.53 0.95
C LYS A 238 3.06 -12.41 1.99
N TRP A 239 1.98 -11.66 2.16
CA TRP A 239 1.95 -10.47 3.00
C TRP A 239 1.43 -10.79 4.40
N GLY A 240 2.04 -10.24 5.45
CA GLY A 240 1.62 -10.41 6.84
C GLY A 240 2.74 -10.92 7.76
N ASN A 241 2.36 -11.52 8.89
CA ASN A 241 3.31 -12.01 9.89
C ASN A 241 2.74 -13.18 10.71
N GLU A 242 3.60 -13.89 11.45
CA GLU A 242 3.21 -15.05 12.26
C GLU A 242 2.26 -14.71 13.43
N LYS A 243 2.19 -13.44 13.86
CA LYS A 243 1.32 -13.03 14.97
C LYS A 243 -0.14 -12.90 14.52
N MET A 244 -0.35 -12.38 13.32
CA MET A 244 -1.68 -12.00 12.82
C MET A 244 -2.13 -12.81 11.59
N GLY A 245 -1.26 -13.64 11.06
CA GLY A 245 -1.47 -14.44 9.87
C GLY A 245 -1.03 -13.76 8.57
N TYR A 246 -1.18 -14.51 7.48
CA TYR A 246 -0.67 -14.15 6.16
C TYR A 246 -1.76 -14.17 5.10
N ALA A 247 -1.61 -13.31 4.10
CA ALA A 247 -2.37 -13.31 2.86
C ALA A 247 -1.44 -13.60 1.68
N LEU A 248 -1.98 -14.18 0.62
CA LEU A 248 -1.38 -14.25 -0.69
C LEU A 248 -1.98 -13.13 -1.52
N VAL A 249 -1.14 -12.17 -1.90
CA VAL A 249 -1.52 -10.99 -2.67
C VAL A 249 -1.00 -11.18 -4.08
N TYR A 250 -1.90 -11.25 -5.06
CA TYR A 250 -1.58 -11.43 -6.47
C TYR A 250 -1.87 -10.16 -7.25
N CYS A 251 -1.00 -9.87 -8.22
CA CYS A 251 -1.02 -8.69 -9.05
C CYS A 251 -1.17 -7.36 -8.28
N PRO A 252 -0.47 -7.14 -7.15
CA PRO A 252 -0.49 -5.83 -6.51
C PRO A 252 0.08 -4.78 -7.48
N ARG A 253 -0.63 -3.66 -7.67
CA ARG A 253 -0.20 -2.60 -8.60
C ARG A 253 0.55 -1.47 -7.91
N THR A 254 0.58 -1.46 -6.59
CA THR A 254 1.35 -0.52 -5.78
C THR A 254 1.91 -1.23 -4.54
N PRO A 255 3.03 -0.76 -3.96
CA PRO A 255 3.61 -1.33 -2.75
C PRO A 255 2.60 -1.35 -1.60
N LEU A 256 2.54 -2.50 -0.91
CA LEU A 256 1.75 -2.66 0.30
C LEU A 256 2.53 -2.18 1.51
N ASP A 257 1.88 -1.51 2.45
CA ASP A 257 2.51 -1.17 3.73
C ASP A 257 2.38 -2.32 4.74
N THR A 258 3.24 -2.32 5.77
CA THR A 258 3.09 -3.23 6.91
C THR A 258 2.07 -2.65 7.88
N PRO A 259 0.94 -3.33 8.14
CA PRO A 259 -0.13 -2.79 8.96
C PRO A 259 0.20 -2.96 10.45
N SER A 260 -0.21 -2.00 11.26
CA SER A 260 -0.14 -2.09 12.73
C SER A 260 -1.50 -2.44 13.35
N THR A 261 -2.60 -2.24 12.60
CA THR A 261 -3.97 -2.47 13.06
C THR A 261 -4.79 -3.27 12.06
N ILE A 262 -5.93 -3.81 12.52
CA ILE A 262 -6.91 -4.50 11.66
C ILE A 262 -7.45 -3.57 10.56
N PRO A 263 -7.91 -2.32 10.85
CA PRO A 263 -8.34 -1.41 9.82
C PRO A 263 -7.27 -1.08 8.77
N GLU A 264 -6.00 -0.94 9.16
CA GLU A 264 -4.90 -0.76 8.20
C GLU A 264 -4.72 -1.97 7.29
N ALA A 265 -4.85 -3.18 7.83
CA ALA A 265 -4.80 -4.38 7.01
C ALA A 265 -5.98 -4.47 6.01
N GLN A 266 -7.17 -4.03 6.43
CA GLN A 266 -8.32 -3.91 5.53
C GLN A 266 -8.12 -2.84 4.46
N ALA A 267 -7.46 -1.73 4.81
CA ALA A 267 -7.12 -0.66 3.90
C ALA A 267 -6.27 -1.18 2.72
N GLU A 268 -5.24 -1.96 3.02
CA GLU A 268 -4.40 -2.62 2.02
C GLU A 268 -5.22 -3.57 1.12
N CYS A 269 -6.17 -4.30 1.70
CA CYS A 269 -7.06 -5.19 0.96
C CYS A 269 -7.98 -4.44 -0.02
N LEU A 270 -8.56 -3.32 0.43
CA LEU A 270 -9.42 -2.45 -0.40
C LEU A 270 -8.65 -1.89 -1.59
N ARG A 271 -7.49 -1.27 -1.33
CA ARG A 271 -6.66 -0.69 -2.39
C ARG A 271 -6.20 -1.73 -3.41
N VAL A 272 -5.76 -2.92 -2.96
CA VAL A 272 -5.37 -4.00 -3.89
C VAL A 272 -6.53 -4.39 -4.80
N GLN A 273 -7.75 -4.48 -4.27
CA GLN A 273 -8.93 -4.83 -5.06
C GLN A 273 -9.36 -3.72 -6.02
N ALA A 274 -9.31 -2.46 -5.60
CA ALA A 274 -9.54 -1.30 -6.46
C ALA A 274 -8.61 -1.31 -7.69
N GLN A 275 -7.38 -1.78 -7.49
CA GLN A 275 -6.36 -1.92 -8.53
C GLN A 275 -6.51 -3.20 -9.40
N GLY A 276 -7.55 -4.00 -9.18
CA GLY A 276 -7.79 -5.27 -9.89
C GLY A 276 -6.90 -6.44 -9.43
N GLY A 277 -6.17 -6.26 -8.33
CA GLY A 277 -5.41 -7.33 -7.69
C GLY A 277 -6.30 -8.29 -6.89
N ILE A 278 -5.73 -9.42 -6.48
CA ILE A 278 -6.41 -10.44 -5.70
C ILE A 278 -5.76 -10.55 -4.32
N PHE A 279 -6.59 -10.49 -3.28
CA PHE A 279 -6.19 -10.66 -1.90
C PHE A 279 -6.82 -11.95 -1.35
N ALA A 280 -6.00 -12.97 -1.14
CA ALA A 280 -6.44 -14.28 -0.65
C ALA A 280 -5.89 -14.56 0.75
N ILE A 281 -6.73 -15.04 1.67
CA ILE A 281 -6.26 -15.43 3.00
C ILE A 281 -5.42 -16.71 2.89
N ALA A 282 -4.17 -16.68 3.34
CA ALA A 282 -3.29 -17.83 3.35
C ALA A 282 -3.59 -18.69 4.59
N HIS A 283 -3.73 -20.00 4.37
CA HIS A 283 -3.88 -21.06 5.39
C HIS A 283 -4.45 -20.56 6.74
N PRO A 284 -5.71 -20.08 6.77
CA PRO A 284 -6.26 -19.30 7.89
C PRO A 284 -6.23 -20.03 9.23
N CYS A 285 -6.21 -21.36 9.21
CA CYS A 285 -6.19 -22.22 10.38
C CYS A 285 -4.82 -22.86 10.65
N PHE A 286 -3.73 -22.31 10.09
CA PHE A 286 -2.40 -22.82 10.39
C PHE A 286 -2.10 -22.63 11.89
N PRO A 287 -1.62 -23.67 12.61
CA PRO A 287 -1.46 -23.61 14.07
C PRO A 287 -0.60 -22.46 14.58
N SER A 288 0.36 -22.00 13.79
CA SER A 288 1.13 -20.76 13.98
C SER A 288 0.73 -19.73 12.92
N GLY A 289 0.34 -18.53 13.32
CA GLY A 289 -0.08 -17.49 12.37
C GLY A 289 -1.43 -17.77 11.70
N PHE A 290 -2.40 -18.22 12.48
CA PHE A 290 -3.79 -18.21 12.04
C PHE A 290 -4.27 -16.77 11.78
N TRP A 291 -5.27 -16.64 10.91
CA TRP A 291 -5.72 -15.34 10.42
C TRP A 291 -6.42 -14.51 11.49
N ARG A 292 -5.96 -13.26 11.70
CA ARG A 292 -6.48 -12.32 12.71
C ARG A 292 -6.71 -10.90 12.17
N TRP A 293 -6.54 -10.67 10.87
CA TRP A 293 -6.71 -9.34 10.28
C TRP A 293 -8.16 -8.95 10.00
N GLY A 294 -9.15 -9.74 10.43
CA GLY A 294 -10.58 -9.51 10.19
C GLY A 294 -11.10 -10.27 8.96
N LEU A 295 -12.42 -10.38 8.80
CA LEU A 295 -13.09 -11.18 7.75
C LEU A 295 -13.90 -10.33 6.76
N SER A 296 -13.47 -9.11 6.43
CA SER A 296 -14.16 -8.26 5.45
C SER A 296 -13.95 -8.74 4.00
N TYR A 297 -13.83 -7.84 3.03
CA TYR A 297 -13.78 -8.18 1.61
C TYR A 297 -12.46 -8.86 1.24
N TYR A 298 -12.46 -10.19 1.09
CA TYR A 298 -11.36 -10.96 0.51
C TYR A 298 -11.85 -11.72 -0.72
N ASN A 299 -10.95 -11.97 -1.66
CA ASN A 299 -11.31 -12.62 -2.92
C ASN A 299 -11.30 -14.15 -2.80
N ALA A 300 -10.43 -14.71 -1.96
CA ALA A 300 -10.27 -16.16 -1.83
C ALA A 300 -9.68 -16.58 -0.47
N ILE A 301 -9.75 -17.89 -0.20
CA ILE A 301 -9.14 -18.52 0.97
C ILE A 301 -8.36 -19.75 0.51
N GLN A 302 -7.11 -19.88 0.96
CA GLN A 302 -6.32 -21.08 0.75
C GLN A 302 -6.84 -22.20 1.66
N VAL A 303 -7.57 -23.14 1.07
CA VAL A 303 -8.16 -24.30 1.76
C VAL A 303 -7.16 -25.44 1.99
N TRP A 304 -6.02 -25.41 1.29
CA TRP A 304 -5.01 -26.45 1.33
C TRP A 304 -3.60 -25.86 1.27
N CYS A 305 -2.71 -26.30 2.15
CA CYS A 305 -1.28 -26.01 2.04
C CYS A 305 -0.46 -27.19 2.58
N ARG A 306 0.78 -27.34 2.05
CA ARG A 306 1.72 -28.44 2.40
C ARG A 306 1.16 -29.85 2.11
N GLU A 307 1.86 -30.87 2.61
CA GLU A 307 1.53 -32.27 2.44
C GLU A 307 0.27 -32.67 3.26
N TRP A 308 -0.44 -33.69 2.78
CA TRP A 308 -1.74 -34.17 3.33
C TRP A 308 -1.78 -34.45 4.83
N ARG A 309 -0.63 -34.73 5.45
CA ARG A 309 -0.54 -35.06 6.88
C ARG A 309 0.40 -34.14 7.66
N ALA A 310 0.86 -33.04 7.04
CA ALA A 310 1.89 -32.19 7.63
C ALA A 310 1.36 -31.20 8.66
N ILE A 311 0.07 -30.86 8.62
CA ILE A 311 -0.50 -29.79 9.46
C ILE A 311 -1.61 -30.37 10.35
N PRO A 312 -1.45 -30.37 11.68
CA PRO A 312 -2.51 -30.76 12.58
C PRO A 312 -3.64 -29.70 12.59
N PRO A 313 -4.89 -30.09 12.89
CA PRO A 313 -6.00 -29.14 12.94
C PRO A 313 -5.78 -28.06 14.02
N LEU A 314 -6.33 -26.87 13.78
CA LEU A 314 -6.43 -25.83 14.80
C LEU A 314 -7.41 -26.28 15.87
N THR A 315 -6.98 -26.26 17.12
CA THR A 315 -7.78 -26.64 18.28
C THR A 315 -8.30 -25.39 19.00
N LEU A 316 -9.47 -25.49 19.65
CA LEU A 316 -10.14 -24.33 20.27
C LEU A 316 -9.28 -23.65 21.34
N ASP A 317 -8.46 -24.39 22.07
CA ASP A 317 -7.54 -23.87 23.10
C ASP A 317 -6.51 -22.87 22.53
N LYS A 318 -6.21 -22.94 21.23
CA LYS A 318 -5.26 -22.04 20.56
C LYS A 318 -5.88 -20.71 20.12
N LEU A 319 -7.20 -20.58 20.16
CA LEU A 319 -7.88 -19.33 19.85
C LEU A 319 -7.78 -18.36 21.03
N ASP A 320 -7.66 -17.06 20.74
CA ASP A 320 -7.78 -16.04 21.77
C ASP A 320 -9.18 -16.08 22.40
N ASP A 321 -9.31 -15.78 23.69
CA ASP A 321 -10.59 -15.93 24.40
C ASP A 321 -11.71 -15.07 23.81
N TRP A 322 -11.37 -13.88 23.31
CA TRP A 322 -12.34 -13.00 22.65
C TRP A 322 -12.91 -13.59 21.35
N LEU A 323 -12.23 -14.55 20.69
CA LEU A 323 -12.72 -15.27 19.52
C LEU A 323 -13.61 -16.47 19.89
N LYS A 324 -13.53 -16.95 21.13
CA LYS A 324 -14.37 -18.06 21.64
C LYS A 324 -15.76 -17.59 22.05
N GLU A 325 -15.92 -16.29 22.29
CA GLU A 325 -17.18 -15.69 22.68
C GLU A 325 -17.89 -15.06 21.47
N LYS A 326 -19.07 -15.57 21.13
CA LYS A 326 -19.92 -14.96 20.10
C LYS A 326 -20.57 -13.68 20.65
N LYS A 327 -19.90 -12.54 20.53
CA LYS A 327 -20.54 -11.24 20.79
C LYS A 327 -21.59 -10.99 19.72
N ARG A 328 -22.87 -10.93 20.12
CA ARG A 328 -23.94 -10.40 19.27
C ARG A 328 -23.75 -8.89 19.19
N TRP A 329 -23.54 -8.38 17.98
CA TRP A 329 -23.54 -6.95 17.68
C TRP A 329 -24.97 -6.54 17.33
#